data_AF-A0A158KAH2-F1
#
_entry.id   AF-A0A158KAH2-F1
#
_cell.length_a   1.000
_cell.length_b   1.000
_cell.length_c   1.000
_cell.angle_alpha   90.00
_cell.angle_beta   90.00
_cell.angle_gamma   90.00
#
_symmetry.space_group_name_H-M   'P 1'
#
loop_
_entity.id
_entity.type
_entity.pdbx_description
1 polymer ?
#
loop_
_entity_poly.entity_id
_entity_poly.type
_entity_poly.pdbx_seq_one_letter_code
_entity_poly.pdbx_strand_id
1 'polypeptide(L)'
;MQPFYQNASQLAARYTVLINELNRYPSGNYPTVLCLDVLHLIHDTNQWLAPDRHECVILDAARTLAEGGDPKRGLFELHKVISARLR
;
A
#
# COMPACT_ATOMS: atom_id res chain seq x y z
N MET A 1 -0.63 -12.49 -15.84
CA MET A 1 -0.79 -13.24 -14.58
C MET A 1 -0.95 -12.21 -13.47
N GLN A 2 -2.14 -12.06 -12.89
CA GLN A 2 -2.34 -11.23 -11.69
C GLN A 2 -2.01 -12.09 -10.46
N PRO A 3 -1.29 -11.56 -9.45
CA PRO A 3 -1.13 -12.28 -8.20
C PRO A 3 -2.47 -12.28 -7.44
N PHE A 4 -2.93 -13.47 -7.06
CA PHE A 4 -4.11 -13.65 -6.20
C PHE A 4 -3.72 -13.39 -4.74
N TYR A 5 -4.17 -12.29 -4.13
CA TYR A 5 -3.96 -11.96 -2.71
C TYR A 5 -4.98 -12.63 -1.77
N GLN A 6 -4.95 -13.95 -1.58
CA GLN A 6 -5.98 -14.70 -0.84
C GLN A 6 -6.22 -14.32 0.64
N ASN A 7 -5.41 -13.46 1.28
CA ASN A 7 -5.65 -12.95 2.65
C ASN A 7 -4.79 -11.74 3.04
N ALA A 8 -5.13 -11.08 4.16
CA ALA A 8 -4.40 -9.94 4.73
C ALA A 8 -2.89 -10.19 4.94
N SER A 9 -2.49 -11.44 5.22
CA SER A 9 -1.08 -11.80 5.39
C SER A 9 -0.28 -11.66 4.09
N GLN A 10 -0.89 -11.93 2.94
CA GLN A 10 -0.23 -11.74 1.64
C GLN A 10 -0.07 -10.26 1.29
N LEU A 11 -1.06 -9.43 1.64
CA LEU A 11 -0.94 -7.96 1.51
C LEU A 11 0.16 -7.42 2.43
N ALA A 12 0.28 -7.93 3.65
CA ALA A 12 1.35 -7.56 4.58
C ALA A 12 2.75 -8.00 4.10
N ALA A 13 2.85 -9.18 3.48
CA ALA A 13 4.10 -9.62 2.86
C ALA A 13 4.49 -8.69 1.70
N ARG A 14 3.54 -8.32 0.83
CA ARG A 14 3.80 -7.37 -0.26
C ARG A 14 4.17 -5.99 0.25
N TYR A 15 3.47 -5.49 1.27
CA TYR A 15 3.83 -4.25 1.97
C TYR A 15 5.28 -4.28 2.43
N THR A 16 5.70 -5.36 3.08
CA THR A 16 7.08 -5.53 3.60
C THR A 16 8.12 -5.46 2.49
N VAL A 17 7.85 -6.08 1.34
CA VAL A 17 8.75 -5.99 0.17
C VAL A 17 8.84 -4.55 -0.33
N LEU A 18 7.70 -3.88 -0.54
CA LEU A 18 7.67 -2.54 -1.11
C LEU A 18 8.32 -1.48 -0.20
N ILE A 19 8.08 -1.54 1.12
CA ILE A 19 8.69 -0.59 2.04
C ILE A 19 10.22 -0.77 2.10
N ASN A 20 10.70 -2.02 2.04
CA ASN A 20 12.13 -2.31 2.00
C ASN A 20 12.78 -1.80 0.71
N GLU A 21 12.12 -1.95 -0.44
CA GLU A 21 12.59 -1.38 -1.70
C GLU A 21 12.59 0.15 -1.67
N LEU A 22 11.51 0.80 -1.20
CA LEU A 22 11.43 2.26 -1.09
C LEU A 22 12.51 2.83 -0.15
N ASN A 23 12.88 2.09 0.90
CA ASN A 23 13.94 2.49 1.83
C ASN A 23 15.34 2.56 1.18
N ARG A 24 15.52 1.98 -0.02
CA ARG A 24 16.79 2.07 -0.77
C ARG A 24 16.95 3.38 -1.54
N TYR A 25 15.87 4.15 -1.68
CA TYR A 25 15.87 5.39 -2.44
C TYR A 25 15.78 6.60 -1.52
N PRO A 26 16.44 7.72 -1.85
CA PRO A 26 16.24 8.97 -1.14
C PRO A 26 14.81 9.46 -1.36
N SER A 27 14.26 10.13 -0.34
CA SER A 27 12.88 10.64 -0.35
C SER A 27 12.60 11.49 -1.59
N GLY A 28 11.48 11.22 -2.26
CA GLY A 28 11.05 11.95 -3.46
C GLY A 28 11.73 11.53 -4.76
N ASN A 29 12.67 10.57 -4.74
CA ASN A 29 13.29 10.05 -5.96
C ASN A 29 13.05 8.54 -6.10
N TYR A 30 11.77 8.18 -6.20
CA TYR A 30 11.34 6.79 -6.34
C TYR A 30 11.19 6.41 -7.82
N PRO A 31 11.62 5.20 -8.23
CA PRO A 31 11.34 4.72 -9.58
C PRO A 31 9.84 4.65 -9.86
N THR A 32 9.42 5.06 -11.05
CA THR A 32 8.00 5.05 -11.46
C THR A 32 7.34 3.70 -11.26
N VAL A 33 8.05 2.61 -11.58
CA VAL A 33 7.55 1.24 -11.39
C VAL A 33 7.22 0.97 -9.92
N LEU A 34 8.07 1.44 -9.00
CA LEU A 34 7.87 1.25 -7.56
C LEU A 34 6.69 2.08 -7.05
N CYS A 35 6.48 3.29 -7.58
CA CYS A 35 5.29 4.09 -7.29
C CYS A 35 4.00 3.40 -7.76
N LEU A 36 4.01 2.85 -8.98
CA LEU A 36 2.87 2.09 -9.53
C LEU A 36 2.57 0.83 -8.71
N ASP A 37 3.61 0.13 -8.26
CA ASP A 37 3.45 -1.05 -7.39
C ASP A 37 2.79 -0.72 -6.05
N VAL A 38 3.06 0.45 -5.48
CA VAL A 38 2.37 0.94 -4.28
C VAL A 38 0.90 1.22 -4.57
N LEU A 39 0.59 1.88 -5.69
CA LEU A 39 -0.80 2.15 -6.09
C LEU A 39 -1.59 0.85 -6.33
N HIS A 40 -0.97 -0.15 -6.94
CA HIS A 40 -1.56 -1.49 -7.08
C HIS A 40 -1.84 -2.12 -5.71
N LEU A 41 -0.89 -2.08 -4.77
CA LEU A 41 -1.12 -2.63 -3.44
C LEU A 41 -2.27 -1.92 -2.70
N ILE A 42 -2.38 -0.60 -2.81
CA ILE A 42 -3.50 0.17 -2.23
C ILE A 42 -4.83 -0.27 -2.85
N HIS A 43 -4.87 -0.44 -4.17
CA HIS A 43 -6.05 -0.94 -4.88
C HIS A 43 -6.43 -2.37 -4.46
N ASP A 44 -5.46 -3.27 -4.39
CA ASP A 44 -5.66 -4.65 -3.94
C ASP A 44 -6.15 -4.68 -2.48
N THR A 45 -5.61 -3.83 -1.62
CA THR A 45 -6.09 -3.74 -0.23
C THR A 45 -7.55 -3.31 -0.18
N ASN A 46 -7.96 -2.34 -0.99
CA ASN A 46 -9.34 -1.89 -1.07
C ASN A 46 -10.29 -2.97 -1.61
N GLN A 47 -9.86 -3.73 -2.62
CA GLN A 47 -10.70 -4.78 -3.22
C GLN A 47 -10.82 -6.02 -2.34
N TRP A 48 -9.73 -6.44 -1.69
CA TRP A 48 -9.66 -7.75 -1.06
C TRP A 48 -10.03 -7.74 0.43
N LEU A 49 -9.85 -6.62 1.13
CA LEU A 49 -10.17 -6.53 2.56
C LEU A 49 -11.59 -6.04 2.86
N ALA A 50 -12.33 -5.57 1.85
CA ALA A 50 -13.65 -4.94 2.01
C ALA A 50 -13.65 -3.93 3.20
N PRO A 51 -12.85 -2.86 3.09
CA PRO A 51 -12.64 -1.90 4.18
C PRO A 51 -13.94 -1.21 4.61
N ASP A 52 -14.04 -0.89 5.90
CA ASP A 52 -15.14 -0.08 6.42
C ASP A 52 -15.01 1.40 6.00
N ARG A 53 -15.97 2.23 6.39
CA ARG A 53 -15.97 3.67 6.02
C ARG A 53 -14.73 4.41 6.53
N HIS A 54 -14.24 4.08 7.72
CA HIS A 54 -13.06 4.71 8.29
C HIS A 54 -11.79 4.26 7.57
N GLU A 55 -11.65 2.96 7.31
CA GLU A 55 -10.55 2.39 6.54
C GLU A 55 -10.51 2.91 5.10
N CYS A 56 -11.65 3.10 4.45
CA CYS A 56 -11.75 3.72 3.12
C CYS A 56 -11.14 5.13 3.10
N VAL A 57 -11.34 5.94 4.14
CA VAL A 57 -10.74 7.28 4.24
C VAL A 57 -9.21 7.18 4.36
N ILE A 58 -8.70 6.19 5.10
CA ILE A 58 -7.25 5.95 5.20
C ILE A 58 -6.68 5.52 3.84
N LEU A 59 -7.37 4.63 3.12
CA LEU A 59 -6.94 4.18 1.79
C LEU A 59 -6.96 5.29 0.75
N ASP A 60 -7.93 6.20 0.82
CA ASP A 60 -7.99 7.37 -0.05
C ASP A 60 -6.85 8.36 0.22
N ALA A 61 -6.53 8.59 1.50
CA ALA A 61 -5.36 9.38 1.89
C ALA A 61 -4.04 8.72 1.42
N ALA A 62 -3.93 7.39 1.59
CA ALA A 62 -2.79 6.62 1.12
C ALA A 62 -2.59 6.76 -0.40
N ARG A 63 -3.68 6.66 -1.17
CA ARG A 63 -3.69 6.85 -2.62
C ARG A 63 -3.24 8.27 -2.99
N THR A 64 -3.85 9.29 -2.38
CA THR A 64 -3.53 10.70 -2.64
C THR A 64 -2.05 11.00 -2.42
N LEU A 65 -1.46 10.46 -1.35
CA LEU A 65 -0.03 10.61 -1.05
C LEU A 65 0.84 9.93 -2.12
N ALA A 66 0.49 8.70 -2.51
CA ALA A 66 1.25 7.94 -3.51
C ALA A 66 1.16 8.58 -4.91
N GLU A 67 -0.02 9.04 -5.33
CA GLU A 67 -0.23 9.78 -6.59
C GLU A 67 0.48 11.14 -6.56
N GLY A 68 0.58 11.77 -5.39
CA GLY A 68 1.32 13.01 -5.15
C GLY A 68 2.85 12.86 -5.11
N GLY A 69 3.40 11.68 -5.38
CA GLY A 69 4.85 11.42 -5.41
C GLY A 69 5.46 11.02 -4.08
N ASP A 70 4.63 10.74 -3.06
CA ASP A 70 5.08 10.21 -1.76
C ASP A 70 4.51 8.81 -1.49
N PRO A 71 4.93 7.80 -2.27
CA PRO A 71 4.48 6.41 -2.11
C PRO A 71 4.89 5.83 -0.74
N LYS A 72 5.95 6.35 -0.12
CA LYS A 72 6.41 5.89 1.19
C LYS A 72 5.44 6.31 2.30
N ARG A 73 4.98 7.56 2.31
CA ARG A 73 3.90 7.98 3.21
C ARG A 73 2.58 7.30 2.85
N GLY A 74 2.30 7.07 1.57
CA GLY A 74 1.15 6.28 1.14
C GLY A 74 1.14 4.88 1.77
N LEU A 75 2.27 4.16 1.72
CA LEU A 75 2.42 2.86 2.38
C LEU A 75 2.26 2.95 3.91
N PHE A 76 2.77 4.00 4.54
CA PHE A 76 2.62 4.17 5.99
C PHE A 76 1.15 4.23 6.43
N GLU A 77 0.31 4.95 5.68
CA GLU A 77 -1.13 4.99 5.91
C GLU A 77 -1.78 3.63 5.64
N LEU A 78 -1.43 2.99 4.52
CA LEU A 78 -1.91 1.66 4.16
C LEU A 78 -1.64 0.61 5.24
N HIS A 79 -0.47 0.68 5.88
CA HIS A 79 -0.08 -0.25 6.94
C HIS A 79 -1.07 -0.26 8.11
N LYS A 80 -1.74 0.86 8.41
CA LYS A 80 -2.74 0.93 9.49
C LYS A 80 -3.91 -0.01 9.22
N VAL A 81 -4.38 -0.05 7.97
CA VAL A 81 -5.48 -0.91 7.52
C VAL A 81 -5.05 -2.38 7.51
N ILE A 82 -3.92 -2.69 6.89
CA ILE A 82 -3.40 -4.07 6.83
C ILE A 82 -3.16 -4.61 8.24
N SER A 83 -2.54 -3.82 9.13
CA SER A 83 -2.25 -4.23 10.51
C SER A 83 -3.52 -4.49 11.33
N ALA A 84 -4.59 -3.74 11.09
CA ALA A 84 -5.86 -3.93 11.79
C ALA A 84 -6.48 -5.30 11.46
N ARG A 85 -6.25 -5.83 10.26
CA ARG A 85 -6.78 -7.13 9.81
C ARG A 85 -5.94 -8.34 10.20
N LEU A 86 -4.75 -8.11 10.77
CA LEU A 86 -3.85 -9.15 11.29
C LEU A 86 -3.94 -9.34 12.80
N ARG A 87 -4.78 -8.56 13.48
CA ARG A 87 -5.01 -8.65 14.93
C ARG A 87 -6.14 -9.61 15.27
#